data_AF-A0A0Q6MDH2-F1
#
_entry.id   AF-A0A0Q6MDH2-F1
#
_cell.length_a   1.000
_cell.length_b   1.000
_cell.length_c   1.000
_cell.angle_alpha   90.00
_cell.angle_beta   90.00
_cell.angle_gamma   90.00
#
_symmetry.space_group_name_H-M   'P 1'
#
loop_
_entity.id
_entity.type
_entity.pdbx_description
1 polymer ?
#
loop_
_entity_poly.entity_id
_entity_poly.type
_entity_poly.pdbx_seq_one_letter_code
_entity_poly.pdbx_strand_id
1 'polypeptide(L)'
;MSTPAELRIATRIHFGLKQWLGEGIDVEVMLRQPDEAREILFVCQASGNAELQSLARQWADASTERKKAARPRTTVDKPAARTAAPKAPEKTTPARAAARQDLAWARDTSGFGITQPAELAPPEPDTAGARWHKPSSWLRLVS
;
A
#
# COMPACT_ATOMS: atom_id res chain seq x y z
N MET A 1 9.41 -4.04 -13.20
CA MET A 1 10.73 -4.60 -12.86
C MET A 1 11.01 -4.27 -11.40
N SER A 2 11.07 -5.27 -10.53
CA SER A 2 11.37 -5.08 -9.11
C SER A 2 12.84 -4.70 -8.92
N THR A 3 13.13 -3.93 -7.87
CA THR A 3 14.52 -3.53 -7.60
C THR A 3 15.27 -4.67 -6.89
N PRO A 4 16.61 -4.79 -7.03
CA PRO A 4 17.38 -5.79 -6.30
C PRO A 4 17.29 -5.59 -4.77
N ALA A 5 17.01 -4.37 -4.30
CA ALA A 5 16.76 -4.06 -2.90
C ALA A 5 15.44 -4.70 -2.41
N GLU A 6 14.35 -4.53 -3.15
CA GLU A 6 13.06 -5.18 -2.83
C GLU A 6 13.21 -6.69 -2.78
N LEU A 7 13.86 -7.32 -3.78
CA LEU A 7 14.07 -8.76 -3.80
C LEU A 7 14.77 -9.26 -2.54
N ARG A 8 15.84 -8.58 -2.11
CA ARG A 8 16.58 -8.94 -0.88
C ARG A 8 15.68 -8.83 0.36
N ILE A 9 14.85 -7.79 0.44
CA ILE A 9 13.95 -7.59 1.57
C ILE A 9 12.86 -8.68 1.58
N ALA A 10 12.22 -8.99 0.45
CA ALA A 10 11.22 -10.06 0.38
C ALA A 10 11.79 -11.42 0.77
N THR A 11 13.01 -11.76 0.31
CA THR A 11 13.67 -13.02 0.71
C THR A 11 13.94 -13.06 2.22
N ARG A 12 14.33 -11.94 2.84
CA ARG A 12 14.51 -11.87 4.30
C ARG A 12 13.19 -12.03 5.04
N ILE A 13 12.12 -11.42 4.55
CA ILE A 13 10.76 -11.58 5.12
C ILE A 13 10.32 -13.05 5.02
N HIS A 14 10.55 -13.70 3.88
CA HIS A 14 10.25 -15.13 3.69
C HIS A 14 10.92 -16.00 4.76
N PHE A 15 12.23 -15.87 4.96
CA PHE A 15 12.94 -16.66 5.97
C PHE A 15 12.57 -16.28 7.39
N GLY A 16 12.33 -14.99 7.66
CA GLY A 16 11.88 -14.52 8.96
C GLY A 16 10.51 -15.11 9.35
N LEU A 17 9.56 -15.13 8.42
CA LEU A 17 8.25 -15.74 8.62
C LEU A 17 8.37 -17.26 8.75
N LYS A 18 9.18 -17.91 7.92
CA LYS A 18 9.42 -19.35 8.01
C LYS A 18 10.02 -19.77 9.36
N GLN A 19 10.91 -18.95 9.92
CA GLN A 19 11.48 -19.20 11.24
C GLN A 19 10.47 -18.96 12.38
N TRP A 20 9.60 -17.96 12.24
CA TRP A 20 8.68 -17.55 13.31
C TRP A 20 7.36 -18.36 13.33
N LEU A 21 6.78 -18.62 12.16
CA LEU A 21 5.50 -19.34 11.98
C LEU A 21 5.67 -20.78 11.47
N GLY A 22 6.87 -21.16 11.04
CA GLY A 22 7.11 -22.42 10.32
C GLY A 22 6.78 -22.35 8.83
N GLU A 23 6.13 -21.28 8.37
CA GLU A 23 5.66 -21.11 6.99
C GLU A 23 6.18 -19.81 6.38
N GLY A 24 6.71 -19.90 5.16
CA GLY A 24 7.20 -18.76 4.40
C GLY A 24 6.17 -18.27 3.40
N ILE A 25 6.45 -17.11 2.80
CA ILE A 25 5.63 -16.49 1.76
C ILE A 25 6.13 -16.82 0.35
N ASP A 26 5.30 -16.63 -0.66
CA ASP A 26 5.78 -16.63 -2.05
C ASP A 26 6.39 -15.27 -2.41
N VAL A 27 7.71 -15.24 -2.62
CA VAL A 27 8.48 -14.03 -2.92
C VAL A 27 8.11 -13.46 -4.29
N GLU A 28 7.83 -14.31 -5.27
CA GLU A 28 7.47 -13.85 -6.62
C GLU A 28 6.10 -13.18 -6.60
N VAL A 29 5.13 -13.80 -5.93
CA VAL A 29 3.78 -13.25 -5.80
C VAL A 29 3.81 -11.94 -5.01
N MET A 30 4.56 -11.86 -3.90
CA MET A 30 4.75 -10.62 -3.13
C MET A 30 5.34 -9.49 -3.99
N LEU A 31 6.28 -9.79 -4.88
CA LEU A 31 6.90 -8.78 -5.77
C LEU A 31 5.97 -8.34 -6.91
N ARG A 32 5.13 -9.25 -7.41
CA ARG A 32 4.24 -9.02 -8.54
C ARG A 32 2.93 -8.35 -8.13
N GLN A 33 2.38 -8.73 -6.98
CA GLN A 33 1.06 -8.33 -6.53
C GLN A 33 1.17 -7.38 -5.32
N PRO A 34 0.75 -6.11 -5.46
CA PRO A 34 0.84 -5.15 -4.37
C PRO A 34 -0.12 -5.45 -3.22
N ASP A 35 -1.22 -6.15 -3.47
CA ASP A 35 -2.20 -6.53 -2.46
C ASP A 35 -1.65 -7.64 -1.55
N GLU A 36 -1.06 -8.69 -2.13
CA GLU A 36 -0.34 -9.73 -1.39
C GLU A 36 0.75 -9.13 -0.49
N ALA A 37 1.55 -8.19 -1.04
CA ALA A 37 2.57 -7.50 -0.26
C ALA A 37 1.98 -6.75 0.94
N ARG A 38 0.82 -6.10 0.79
CA ARG A 38 0.18 -5.36 1.90
C ARG A 38 -0.24 -6.30 3.02
N GLU A 39 -0.81 -7.46 2.70
CA GLU A 39 -1.25 -8.44 3.70
C GLU A 39 -0.07 -9.01 4.49
N ILE A 40 0.98 -9.43 3.77
CA ILE A 40 2.21 -9.93 4.38
C ILE A 40 2.83 -8.88 5.31
N LEU A 41 2.92 -7.63 4.84
CA LEU A 41 3.50 -6.53 5.64
C LEU A 41 2.64 -6.19 6.86
N PHE A 42 1.32 -6.35 6.77
CA PHE A 42 0.42 -6.17 7.90
C PHE A 42 0.68 -7.23 8.98
N VAL A 43 0.83 -8.51 8.58
CA VAL A 43 1.20 -9.60 9.50
C VAL A 43 2.58 -9.34 10.12
N CYS A 44 3.57 -8.94 9.33
CA CYS A 44 4.90 -8.60 9.86
C CYS A 44 4.83 -7.48 10.91
N GLN A 45 3.97 -6.48 10.71
CA GLN A 45 3.76 -5.41 11.69
C GLN A 45 3.08 -5.91 12.97
N ALA A 46 2.05 -6.75 12.83
CA ALA A 46 1.28 -7.33 13.93
C ALA A 46 2.03 -8.42 14.71
N SER A 47 3.08 -9.02 14.14
CA SER A 47 3.81 -10.16 14.73
C SER A 47 4.49 -9.88 16.08
N GLY A 48 4.69 -8.61 16.44
CA GLY A 48 5.47 -8.21 17.63
C GLY A 48 6.98 -8.45 17.50
N ASN A 49 7.47 -8.99 16.37
CA ASN A 49 8.87 -9.25 16.12
C ASN A 49 9.56 -7.99 15.54
N ALA A 50 10.54 -7.44 16.26
CA ALA A 50 11.25 -6.23 15.86
C ALA A 50 11.95 -6.34 14.48
N GLU A 51 12.51 -7.51 14.17
CA GLU A 51 13.18 -7.74 12.88
C GLU A 51 12.17 -7.70 11.72
N LEU A 52 11.04 -8.41 11.85
CA LEU A 52 9.98 -8.42 10.84
C LEU A 52 9.35 -7.02 10.67
N GLN A 53 9.14 -6.30 11.77
CA GLN A 53 8.68 -4.91 11.72
C GLN A 53 9.67 -4.00 11.00
N SER A 54 10.98 -4.17 11.23
CA SER A 54 12.02 -3.38 10.56
C SER A 54 12.07 -3.66 9.05
N LEU A 55 11.92 -4.93 8.65
CA LEU A 55 11.90 -5.34 7.25
C LEU A 55 10.66 -4.80 6.53
N ALA A 56 9.51 -4.78 7.20
CA ALA A 56 8.29 -4.22 6.63
C ALA A 56 8.42 -2.71 6.34
N ARG A 57 9.10 -1.96 7.23
CA ARG A 57 9.42 -0.54 7.01
C ARG A 57 10.37 -0.34 5.83
N GLN A 58 11.47 -1.11 5.80
CA GLN A 58 12.44 -1.06 4.69
C GLN A 58 11.80 -1.35 3.34
N TRP A 59 10.83 -2.28 3.30
CA TRP A 59 10.08 -2.57 2.08
C TRP A 59 9.25 -1.38 1.62
N ALA A 60 8.57 -0.69 2.54
CA ALA A 60 7.78 0.49 2.22
C ALA A 60 8.65 1.62 1.62
N ASP A 61 9.85 1.81 2.17
CA ASP A 61 10.83 2.77 1.66
C ASP A 61 11.32 2.36 0.25
N ALA A 62 11.76 1.11 0.08
CA ALA A 62 12.22 0.60 -1.22
C ALA A 62 11.14 0.66 -2.30
N SER A 63 9.90 0.33 -1.93
CA SER A 63 8.72 0.42 -2.81
C SER A 63 8.40 1.86 -3.20
N THR A 64 8.60 2.80 -2.27
CA THR A 64 8.40 4.23 -2.52
C THR A 64 9.44 4.76 -3.49
N GLU A 65 10.70 4.37 -3.31
CA GLU A 65 11.79 4.71 -4.23
C GLU A 65 11.55 4.12 -5.63
N ARG A 66 11.10 2.86 -5.74
CA ARG A 66 10.70 2.27 -7.02
C ARG A 66 9.57 3.07 -7.68
N LYS A 67 8.54 3.45 -6.92
CA LYS A 67 7.43 4.25 -7.44
C LYS A 67 7.87 5.65 -7.88
N LYS A 68 8.76 6.30 -7.13
CA LYS A 68 9.37 7.58 -7.53
C LYS A 68 10.16 7.45 -8.83
N ALA A 69 10.97 6.40 -8.96
CA ALA A 69 11.72 6.12 -10.17
C ALA A 69 10.83 5.81 -11.39
N ALA A 70 9.68 5.16 -11.16
CA ALA A 70 8.70 4.86 -12.20
C ALA A 70 7.81 6.05 -12.58
N ARG A 71 7.72 7.08 -11.72
CA ARG A 71 6.93 8.28 -12.04
C ARG A 71 7.64 9.04 -13.16
N PRO A 72 6.96 9.31 -14.30
CA PRO A 72 7.55 10.14 -15.34
C PRO A 72 7.85 11.51 -14.74
N ARG A 73 9.08 12.01 -14.97
CA ARG A 73 9.51 13.35 -14.62
C ARG A 73 8.68 14.38 -15.39
N THR A 74 7.46 14.65 -14.96
CA THR A 74 6.81 15.93 -15.26
C THR A 74 7.48 16.97 -14.38
N THR A 75 8.63 17.44 -14.85
CA THR A 75 9.24 18.70 -14.41
C THR A 75 8.30 19.82 -14.80
N VAL A 76 7.36 20.18 -13.93
CA VAL A 76 6.97 21.58 -13.83
C VAL A 76 8.00 22.22 -12.93
N ASP A 77 9.13 22.53 -13.55
CA ASP A 77 10.13 23.44 -13.04
C ASP A 77 9.45 24.82 -12.96
N LYS A 78 9.05 25.22 -11.74
CA LYS A 78 8.73 26.62 -11.47
C LYS A 78 9.94 27.22 -10.77
N PRO A 79 10.83 27.95 -11.47
CA PRO A 79 11.88 28.68 -10.80
C PRO A 79 11.25 29.89 -10.14
N ALA A 80 10.99 29.81 -8.84
CA ALA A 80 10.69 30.99 -8.04
C ALA A 80 12.04 31.61 -7.61
N ALA A 81 12.38 32.70 -8.29
CA ALA A 81 13.54 33.53 -8.05
C ALA A 81 13.72 33.89 -6.57
N ARG A 82 14.98 33.81 -6.11
CA ARG A 82 15.44 34.49 -4.91
C ARG A 82 15.57 35.99 -5.20
N THR A 83 14.84 36.82 -4.48
CA THR A 83 15.29 38.17 -4.11
C THR A 83 14.55 38.64 -2.84
N ALA A 84 15.33 38.71 -1.76
CA ALA A 84 15.28 39.65 -0.64
C ALA A 84 13.93 40.11 -0.03
N ALA A 85 13.69 39.72 1.23
CA ALA A 85 13.02 40.54 2.25
C ALA A 85 14.02 41.63 2.78
N PRO A 86 13.64 42.71 3.52
CA PRO A 86 12.55 42.75 4.52
C PRO A 86 11.79 44.09 4.69
N LYS A 87 10.55 44.01 5.21
CA LYS A 87 10.02 44.82 6.35
C LYS A 87 8.54 44.46 6.62
N ALA A 88 8.28 44.04 7.85
CA ALA A 88 6.96 44.04 8.52
C ALA A 88 7.03 45.14 9.62
N PRO A 89 5.93 45.60 10.27
CA PRO A 89 4.66 44.89 10.48
C PRO A 89 3.38 45.74 10.33
N GLU A 90 2.23 45.10 10.07
CA GLU A 90 1.05 45.27 10.93
C GLU A 90 -0.11 44.33 10.54
N LYS A 91 -0.92 44.07 11.56
CA LYS A 91 -1.98 43.05 11.69
C LYS A 91 -3.08 43.23 10.66
N THR A 92 -3.60 42.12 10.13
CA THR A 92 -5.04 41.73 10.12
C THR A 92 -5.23 40.42 9.32
N THR A 93 -5.75 39.39 9.98
CA THR A 93 -6.56 38.30 9.38
C THR A 93 -7.83 38.21 10.25
N PRO A 94 -8.97 37.72 9.76
CA PRO A 94 -9.18 36.66 8.76
C PRO A 94 -9.96 37.21 7.54
N ALA A 95 -10.20 36.55 6.42
CA ALA A 95 -10.23 35.15 6.06
C ALA A 95 -9.88 35.04 4.56
N ARG A 96 -9.24 33.94 4.21
CA ARG A 96 -8.84 33.58 2.85
C ARG A 96 -10.07 33.55 1.94
N ALA A 97 -10.10 34.45 0.98
CA ALA A 97 -11.06 34.46 -0.11
C ALA A 97 -11.11 33.10 -0.81
N ALA A 98 -12.34 32.72 -1.15
CA ALA A 98 -12.77 31.45 -1.70
C ALA A 98 -11.90 30.95 -2.88
N ALA A 99 -11.38 29.73 -2.75
CA ALA A 99 -11.44 28.83 -3.89
C ALA A 99 -12.85 28.22 -3.87
N ARG A 100 -13.77 28.80 -4.65
CA ARG A 100 -15.03 28.14 -4.97
C ARG A 100 -14.66 26.86 -5.70
N GLN A 101 -14.69 25.73 -5.01
CA GLN A 101 -14.57 24.43 -5.66
C GLN A 101 -15.87 24.21 -6.42
N ASP A 102 -15.82 24.43 -7.73
CA ASP A 102 -16.91 24.06 -8.63
C ASP A 102 -17.02 22.54 -8.66
N LEU A 103 -17.93 22.02 -7.82
CA LEU A 103 -18.20 20.60 -7.61
C LEU A 103 -19.35 20.15 -8.52
N ALA A 104 -19.30 20.51 -9.81
CA ALA A 104 -20.29 20.09 -10.80
C ALA A 104 -20.42 18.55 -10.90
N TRP A 105 -19.35 17.82 -10.59
CA TRP A 105 -19.27 16.34 -10.59
C TRP A 105 -19.80 15.68 -9.31
N ALA A 106 -20.01 16.42 -8.23
CA ALA A 106 -20.50 15.86 -6.95
C ALA A 106 -22.04 15.75 -6.87
N ARG A 107 -22.74 16.17 -7.94
CA ARG A 107 -24.21 16.19 -7.97
C ARG A 107 -24.86 14.96 -8.60
N ASP A 108 -24.09 14.04 -9.16
CA ASP A 108 -24.63 12.91 -9.92
C ASP A 108 -24.17 11.55 -9.37
N THR A 109 -24.51 11.27 -8.12
CA THR A 109 -24.43 9.90 -7.56
C THR A 109 -25.79 9.50 -6.99
N SER A 110 -26.81 9.56 -7.83
CA SER A 110 -28.06 8.84 -7.60
C SER A 110 -28.12 7.72 -8.64
N GLY A 111 -27.96 6.47 -8.19
CA GLY A 111 -28.18 5.32 -9.07
C GLY A 111 -27.12 4.23 -9.08
N PHE A 112 -26.57 3.82 -7.93
CA PHE A 112 -25.97 2.49 -7.83
C PHE A 112 -26.96 1.55 -7.15
N GLY A 113 -27.79 0.92 -7.99
CA GLY A 113 -28.66 -0.18 -7.60
C GLY A 113 -27.84 -1.35 -7.08
N ILE A 114 -28.36 -1.96 -6.01
CA ILE A 114 -27.83 -3.18 -5.40
C ILE A 114 -28.24 -4.34 -6.33
N THR A 115 -27.43 -4.66 -7.34
CA THR A 115 -27.52 -5.96 -8.00
C THR A 115 -26.65 -6.95 -7.24
N GLN A 116 -27.32 -7.87 -6.55
CA GLN A 116 -26.72 -9.05 -5.92
C GLN A 116 -26.16 -9.97 -7.02
N PRO A 117 -24.84 -10.28 -7.07
CA PRO A 117 -24.33 -11.24 -8.03
C PRO A 117 -24.69 -12.67 -7.58
N ALA A 118 -25.15 -13.46 -8.55
CA ALA A 118 -25.59 -14.83 -8.40
C ALA A 118 -24.51 -15.73 -7.78
N GLU A 119 -24.97 -16.61 -6.90
CA GLU A 119 -24.23 -17.66 -6.21
C GLU A 119 -23.65 -18.64 -7.26
N LEU A 120 -22.33 -18.63 -7.45
CA LEU A 120 -21.62 -19.61 -8.27
C LEU A 120 -20.88 -20.59 -7.34
N ALA A 121 -21.26 -21.85 -7.44
CA ALA A 121 -20.72 -22.98 -6.70
C ALA A 121 -19.17 -23.08 -6.81
N PRO A 122 -18.49 -23.53 -5.74
CA PRO A 122 -17.02 -23.53 -5.68
C PRO A 122 -16.40 -24.61 -6.59
N PRO A 123 -15.32 -24.30 -7.33
CA PRO A 123 -14.46 -25.31 -7.93
C PRO A 123 -13.61 -26.01 -6.85
N GLU A 124 -13.45 -27.33 -7.02
CA GLU A 124 -12.66 -28.26 -6.21
C GLU A 124 -11.21 -27.78 -5.97
N PRO A 125 -10.58 -28.13 -4.83
CA PRO A 125 -9.32 -27.53 -4.40
C PRO A 125 -8.09 -28.14 -5.07
N ASP A 126 -7.36 -27.30 -5.80
CA ASP A 126 -5.96 -27.55 -6.18
C ASP A 126 -5.06 -27.40 -4.93
N THR A 127 -4.36 -28.47 -4.59
CA THR A 127 -3.47 -28.61 -3.44
C THR A 127 -2.02 -28.34 -3.84
N ALA A 128 -1.55 -27.10 -3.64
CA ALA A 128 -0.15 -26.78 -3.27
C ALA A 128 0.04 -25.26 -3.16
N GLY A 129 0.15 -24.74 -1.94
CA GLY A 129 0.50 -23.33 -1.69
C GLY A 129 -0.27 -22.73 -0.52
N ALA A 130 0.47 -22.16 0.41
CA ALA A 130 0.11 -21.58 1.71
C ALA A 130 -1.39 -21.38 2.02
N ARG A 131 -1.90 -22.18 2.98
CA ARG A 131 -3.35 -22.24 3.28
C ARG A 131 -3.86 -21.08 4.16
N TRP A 132 -2.97 -20.33 4.80
CA TRP A 132 -3.32 -19.22 5.71
C TRP A 132 -3.66 -17.89 5.00
N HIS A 133 -3.33 -17.75 3.71
CA HIS A 133 -3.64 -16.59 2.87
C HIS A 133 -5.03 -16.63 2.21
N LYS A 134 -5.77 -17.74 2.37
CA LYS A 134 -7.17 -17.78 1.92
C LYS A 134 -8.06 -17.23 3.04
N PRO A 135 -8.92 -16.23 2.80
CA PRO A 135 -9.83 -15.69 3.83
C PRO A 135 -10.75 -16.77 4.42
N SER A 136 -11.01 -17.84 3.68
CA SER A 136 -11.73 -19.04 4.12
C SER A 136 -11.02 -19.86 5.20
N SER A 137 -9.71 -19.67 5.39
CA SER A 137 -8.93 -20.34 6.44
C SER A 137 -9.20 -19.77 7.83
N TRP A 138 -9.55 -18.49 7.94
CA TRP A 138 -9.86 -17.86 9.23
C TRP A 138 -11.23 -18.28 9.77
N LEU A 139 -12.19 -18.51 8.88
CA LEU A 139 -13.54 -18.96 9.24
C LEU A 139 -13.59 -20.40 9.81
N ARG A 140 -12.52 -21.20 9.64
CA ARG A 140 -12.45 -22.57 10.16
C ARG A 140 -11.80 -22.70 11.53
N LEU A 141 -11.22 -21.63 12.08
CA LEU A 141 -10.63 -21.64 13.43
C LEU A 141 -11.62 -21.26 14.53
N VAL A 142 -12.87 -20.92 14.17
CA VAL A 142 -13.95 -20.53 15.10
C VAL A 142 -15.16 -21.46 14.92
N SER A 143 -14.95 -22.77 15.09
CA SER A 143 -16.01 -23.76 15.30
C SER A 143 -15.52 -24.86 16.23
#